data_AF-A0A7V6VS79-F1
#
_entry.id   AF-A0A7V6VS79-F1
#
_cell.length_a   1.000
_cell.length_b   1.000
_cell.length_c   1.000
_cell.angle_alpha   90.00
_cell.angle_beta   90.00
_cell.angle_gamma   90.00
#
_symmetry.space_group_name_H-M   'P 1'
#
loop_
_entity.id
_entity.type
_entity.pdbx_description
1 polymer ?
#
loop_
_entity_poly.entity_id
_entity_poly.type
_entity_poly.pdbx_seq_one_letter_code
_entity_poly.pdbx_strand_id
1 'polypeptide(L)'
;MDQEKIGKFISELRKEKNLTQEQLAEKMGVTDKSISRWENGKTMPDLSMITILAEELNVEVSELLNGRRMTKEELEKLRDTINNVIEYSNREKKDKTTKLNNYFRAGLLCILIVILDNQFSLLSYIFKDNIPDFIDGALCGLGLLFEFIGFYNNNHDMTFKQKKLSLIKKNK
;
A
#
# COMPACT_ATOMS: atom_id res chain seq x y z
N MET A 1 -9.09 -9.08 27.22
CA MET A 1 -8.73 -7.74 27.73
C MET A 1 -9.38 -7.58 29.08
N ASP A 2 -8.59 -7.26 30.09
CA ASP A 2 -9.07 -7.08 31.46
C ASP A 2 -9.56 -5.64 31.62
N GLN A 3 -10.89 -5.45 31.61
CA GLN A 3 -11.51 -4.13 31.69
C GLN A 3 -11.26 -3.45 33.04
N GLU A 4 -11.13 -4.21 34.12
CA GLU A 4 -10.85 -3.66 35.43
C GLU A 4 -9.43 -3.09 35.48
N LYS A 5 -8.46 -3.83 34.93
CA LYS A 5 -7.08 -3.36 34.80
C LYS A 5 -6.95 -2.11 33.93
N ILE A 6 -7.63 -2.10 32.77
CA ILE A 6 -7.66 -0.93 31.88
C ILE A 6 -8.29 0.27 32.57
N GLY A 7 -9.42 0.08 33.26
CA GLY A 7 -10.11 1.14 33.99
C GLY A 7 -9.25 1.76 35.09
N LYS A 8 -8.57 0.92 35.88
CA LYS A 8 -7.61 1.38 36.90
C LYS A 8 -6.50 2.21 36.27
N PHE A 9 -5.94 1.73 35.15
CA PHE A 9 -4.89 2.45 34.43
C PHE A 9 -5.39 3.80 33.89
N ILE A 10 -6.61 3.89 33.34
CA ILE A 10 -7.23 5.16 32.94
C ILE A 10 -7.32 6.13 34.13
N SER A 11 -7.76 5.64 35.28
CA SER A 11 -7.89 6.44 36.51
C SER A 11 -6.53 6.94 37.00
N GLU A 12 -5.50 6.09 36.96
CA GLU A 12 -4.11 6.44 37.27
C GLU A 12 -3.61 7.56 36.35
N LEU A 13 -3.79 7.41 35.04
CA LEU A 13 -3.34 8.41 34.05
C LEU A 13 -4.03 9.75 34.17
N ARG A 14 -5.35 9.73 34.41
CA ARG A 14 -6.10 10.95 34.65
C ARG A 14 -5.56 11.70 35.88
N LYS A 15 -5.25 10.96 36.95
CA LYS A 15 -4.68 11.52 38.18
C LYS A 15 -3.26 12.03 38.00
N GLU A 16 -2.42 11.36 37.22
CA GLU A 16 -1.08 11.86 36.83
C GLU A 16 -1.16 13.23 36.16
N LYS A 17 -2.24 13.48 35.41
CA LYS A 17 -2.53 14.77 34.77
C LYS A 17 -3.28 15.77 35.66
N ASN A 18 -3.57 15.43 36.91
CA ASN A 18 -4.34 16.25 37.86
C ASN A 18 -5.73 16.66 37.35
N LEU A 19 -6.39 15.79 36.56
CA LEU A 19 -7.72 16.05 36.02
C LEU A 19 -8.81 15.41 36.90
N THR A 20 -9.97 16.05 37.03
CA THR A 20 -11.19 15.39 37.56
C THR A 20 -11.87 14.55 36.47
N GLN A 21 -12.81 13.68 36.86
CA GLN A 21 -13.59 12.92 35.88
C GLN A 21 -14.41 13.85 34.99
N GLU A 22 -14.96 14.95 35.52
CA GLU A 22 -15.68 15.94 34.71
C GLU A 22 -14.75 16.63 33.70
N GLN A 23 -13.54 17.02 34.11
CA GLN A 23 -12.59 17.67 33.22
C GLN A 23 -12.12 16.77 32.07
N LEU A 24 -11.85 15.49 32.36
CA LEU A 24 -11.52 14.52 31.31
C LEU A 24 -12.73 14.30 30.38
N ALA A 25 -13.94 14.24 30.95
CA ALA A 25 -15.16 14.07 30.17
C ALA A 25 -15.41 15.25 29.21
N GLU A 26 -15.19 16.48 29.67
CA GLU A 26 -15.28 17.69 28.85
C GLU A 26 -14.29 17.66 27.67
N LYS A 27 -13.03 17.30 27.94
CA LYS A 27 -11.99 17.14 26.91
C LYS A 27 -12.32 16.07 25.88
N MET A 28 -12.93 14.98 26.33
CA MET A 28 -13.33 13.84 25.51
C MET A 28 -14.69 14.02 24.80
N GLY A 29 -15.44 15.09 25.11
CA GLY A 29 -16.79 15.29 24.60
C GLY A 29 -17.79 14.23 25.06
N VAL A 30 -17.61 13.66 26.26
CA VAL A 30 -18.48 12.63 26.84
C VAL A 30 -19.00 13.06 28.21
N THR A 31 -19.87 12.24 28.82
CA THR A 31 -20.32 12.47 30.19
C THR A 31 -19.29 11.97 31.22
N ASP A 32 -19.22 12.64 32.36
CA ASP A 32 -18.49 12.22 33.56
C ASP A 32 -18.85 10.77 33.97
N LYS A 33 -20.12 10.39 33.84
CA LYS A 33 -20.61 9.02 34.05
C LYS A 33 -19.96 8.02 33.10
N SER A 34 -19.67 8.40 31.86
CA SER A 34 -18.96 7.54 30.91
C SER A 34 -17.54 7.27 31.40
N ILE A 35 -16.79 8.32 31.77
CA ILE A 35 -15.43 8.21 32.33
C ILE A 35 -15.45 7.31 33.58
N SER A 36 -16.38 7.57 34.50
CA SER A 36 -16.52 6.77 35.73
C SER A 36 -16.78 5.29 35.44
N ARG A 37 -17.63 4.97 34.46
CA ARG A 37 -17.87 3.57 34.07
C ARG A 37 -16.65 2.93 33.42
N TRP A 38 -15.86 3.66 32.64
CA TRP A 38 -14.60 3.18 32.07
C TRP A 38 -13.57 2.91 33.17
N GLU A 39 -13.37 3.85 34.08
CA GLU A 39 -12.42 3.72 35.19
C GLU A 39 -12.76 2.55 36.14
N ASN A 40 -14.05 2.25 36.31
CA ASN A 40 -14.51 1.14 37.12
C ASN A 40 -14.64 -0.18 36.33
N GLY A 41 -14.19 -0.24 35.08
CA GLY A 41 -14.26 -1.44 34.25
C GLY A 41 -15.68 -1.93 33.92
N LYS A 42 -16.70 -1.07 34.07
CA LYS A 42 -18.12 -1.41 33.80
C LYS A 42 -18.46 -1.38 32.31
N THR A 43 -17.75 -0.55 31.55
CA THR A 43 -17.87 -0.39 30.10
C THR A 43 -16.52 -0.07 29.51
N MET A 44 -16.37 -0.25 28.20
CA MET A 44 -15.17 0.15 27.46
C MET A 44 -15.52 1.32 26.52
N PRO A 45 -14.61 2.30 26.33
CA PRO A 45 -14.73 3.23 25.20
C PRO A 45 -14.74 2.49 23.87
N ASP A 46 -15.45 3.02 22.87
CA ASP A 46 -15.39 2.48 21.51
C ASP A 46 -14.01 2.74 20.87
N LEU A 47 -13.78 2.15 19.70
CA LEU A 47 -12.48 2.24 19.02
C LEU A 47 -12.06 3.69 18.72
N SER A 48 -12.99 4.56 18.35
CA SER A 48 -12.69 5.96 18.07
C SER A 48 -12.31 6.72 19.34
N MET A 49 -13.03 6.46 20.43
CA MET A 49 -12.79 7.05 21.74
C MET A 49 -11.50 6.53 22.38
N ILE A 50 -11.10 5.28 22.12
CA ILE A 50 -9.83 4.72 22.59
C ILE A 50 -8.65 5.51 22.06
N THR A 51 -8.66 5.87 20.77
CA THR A 51 -7.56 6.64 20.16
C THR A 51 -7.47 8.04 20.76
N ILE A 52 -8.62 8.73 20.85
CA ILE A 52 -8.69 10.08 21.45
C ILE A 52 -8.27 10.03 22.92
N LEU A 53 -8.70 9.02 23.67
CA LEU A 53 -8.35 8.84 25.08
C LEU A 53 -6.85 8.59 25.27
N ALA A 54 -6.24 7.78 24.40
CA ALA A 54 -4.81 7.52 24.42
C ALA A 54 -4.00 8.81 24.15
N GLU A 55 -4.43 9.63 23.19
CA GLU A 55 -3.84 10.95 22.91
C GLU A 55 -4.00 11.91 24.10
N GLU A 56 -5.22 12.04 24.64
CA GLU A 56 -5.51 12.94 25.76
C GLU A 56 -4.76 12.52 27.04
N LEU A 57 -4.50 11.23 27.24
CA LEU A 57 -3.72 10.69 28.35
C LEU A 57 -2.21 10.56 28.05
N ASN A 58 -1.78 10.87 26.82
CA ASN A 58 -0.39 10.80 26.35
C ASN A 58 0.24 9.40 26.51
N VAL A 59 -0.43 8.38 25.98
CA VAL A 59 0.00 6.97 26.00
C VAL A 59 -0.23 6.32 24.65
N GLU A 60 0.47 5.22 24.38
CA GLU A 60 0.16 4.40 23.21
C GLU A 60 -1.16 3.64 23.42
N VAL A 61 -1.92 3.43 22.35
CA VAL A 61 -3.17 2.64 22.41
C VAL A 61 -2.89 1.24 22.98
N SER A 62 -1.77 0.63 22.62
CA SER A 62 -1.34 -0.67 23.15
C SER A 62 -1.15 -0.67 24.66
N GLU A 63 -0.60 0.40 25.24
CA GLU A 63 -0.43 0.54 26.69
C GLU A 63 -1.78 0.64 27.39
N LEU A 64 -2.68 1.46 26.83
CA LEU A 64 -4.04 1.63 27.32
C LEU A 64 -4.79 0.30 27.34
N LEU A 65 -4.75 -0.45 26.24
CA LEU A 65 -5.44 -1.73 26.10
C LEU A 65 -4.82 -2.86 26.95
N ASN A 66 -3.54 -2.75 27.31
CA ASN A 66 -2.87 -3.67 28.24
C ASN A 66 -3.02 -3.26 29.71
N GLY A 67 -3.55 -2.06 29.98
CA GLY A 67 -3.73 -1.50 31.32
C GLY A 67 -2.41 -1.32 32.07
N ARG A 68 -1.33 -0.99 31.35
CA ARG A 68 -0.01 -0.71 31.95
C ARG A 68 0.89 0.03 30.96
N ARG A 69 1.90 0.72 31.48
CA ARG A 69 3.05 1.17 30.67
C ARG A 69 3.80 -0.02 30.08
N MET A 70 4.30 0.17 28.87
CA MET A 70 5.12 -0.81 28.17
C MET A 70 6.53 -0.24 27.97
N THR A 71 7.53 -1.12 27.97
CA THR A 71 8.89 -0.68 27.63
C THR A 71 8.98 -0.39 26.13
N LYS A 72 10.00 0.38 25.72
CA LYS A 72 10.26 0.65 24.29
C LYS A 72 10.44 -0.65 23.49
N GLU A 73 11.15 -1.62 24.07
CA GLU A 73 11.39 -2.94 23.46
C GLU A 73 10.08 -3.74 23.28
N GLU A 74 9.15 -3.66 24.23
CA GLU A 74 7.84 -4.29 24.10
C GLU A 74 7.00 -3.64 22.99
N LEU A 75 7.05 -2.30 22.88
CA LEU A 75 6.35 -1.55 21.83
C LEU A 75 6.93 -1.85 20.44
N GLU A 76 8.25 -1.95 20.31
CA GLU A 76 8.91 -2.33 19.05
C GLU A 76 8.50 -3.74 18.61
N LYS A 77 8.57 -4.72 19.51
CA LYS A 77 8.13 -6.11 19.21
C LYS A 77 6.66 -6.18 18.81
N LEU A 78 5.81 -5.38 19.44
CA LEU A 78 4.40 -5.31 19.07
C LEU A 78 4.22 -4.71 17.67
N ARG A 79 4.91 -3.63 17.34
CA ARG A 79 4.89 -3.01 16.01
C ARG A 79 5.37 -3.98 14.93
N ASP A 80 6.44 -4.73 15.19
CA ASP A 80 6.93 -5.75 14.28
C ASP A 80 5.92 -6.87 14.05
N THR A 81 5.26 -7.32 15.13
CA THR A 81 4.20 -8.34 15.04
C THR A 81 3.02 -7.84 14.20
N ILE A 82 2.58 -6.61 14.41
CA ILE A 82 1.50 -5.98 13.62
C ILE A 82 1.90 -5.89 12.15
N ASN A 83 3.13 -5.45 11.86
CA ASN A 83 3.65 -5.36 10.49
C ASN A 83 3.67 -6.71 9.78
N ASN A 84 4.11 -7.77 10.47
CA ASN A 84 4.12 -9.13 9.92
C ASN A 84 2.70 -9.65 9.62
N VAL A 85 1.72 -9.34 10.47
CA VAL A 85 0.30 -9.71 10.23
C VAL A 85 -0.28 -8.95 9.04
N ILE A 86 0.05 -7.66 8.90
CA ILE A 86 -0.33 -6.85 7.73
C ILE A 86 0.31 -7.42 6.47
N GLU A 87 1.60 -7.77 6.51
CA GLU A 87 2.30 -8.36 5.37
C GLU A 87 1.65 -9.69 4.95
N TYR A 88 1.36 -10.56 5.91
CA TYR A 88 0.67 -11.82 5.66
C TYR A 88 -0.70 -11.61 4.99
N SER A 89 -1.52 -10.70 5.54
CA SER A 89 -2.86 -10.39 5.01
C SER A 89 -2.79 -9.81 3.59
N ASN A 90 -1.77 -9.00 3.31
CA ASN A 90 -1.55 -8.42 1.98
C ASN A 90 -1.01 -9.46 0.98
N ARG A 91 -0.14 -10.37 1.42
CA ARG A 91 0.37 -11.47 0.60
C ARG A 91 -0.76 -12.39 0.14
N GLU A 92 -1.66 -12.76 1.04
CA GLU A 92 -2.82 -13.60 0.70
C GLU A 92 -3.71 -12.96 -0.38
N LYS A 93 -3.94 -11.63 -0.29
CA LYS A 93 -4.68 -10.87 -1.30
C LYS A 93 -3.91 -10.83 -2.63
N LYS A 94 -2.60 -10.60 -2.60
CA LYS A 94 -1.73 -10.50 -3.78
C LYS A 94 -1.64 -11.83 -4.55
N ASP A 95 -1.60 -12.96 -3.86
CA ASP A 95 -1.55 -14.28 -4.50
C ASP A 95 -2.85 -14.59 -5.26
N LYS A 96 -4.00 -14.22 -4.69
CA LYS A 96 -5.31 -14.38 -5.35
C LYS A 96 -5.42 -13.51 -6.60
N THR A 97 -5.02 -12.25 -6.53
CA THR A 97 -5.07 -11.34 -7.68
C THR A 97 -4.08 -11.73 -8.78
N THR A 98 -2.89 -12.22 -8.41
CA THR A 98 -1.88 -12.68 -9.37
C THR A 98 -2.35 -13.92 -10.14
N LYS A 99 -2.92 -14.91 -9.44
CA LYS A 99 -3.49 -16.12 -10.09
C LYS A 99 -4.59 -15.74 -11.08
N LEU A 100 -5.51 -14.86 -10.67
CA LEU A 100 -6.58 -14.38 -11.53
C LEU A 100 -6.05 -13.67 -12.79
N ASN A 101 -5.05 -12.79 -12.64
CA ASN A 101 -4.44 -12.08 -13.76
C ASN A 101 -3.76 -13.02 -14.76
N ASN A 102 -3.15 -14.12 -14.30
CA ASN A 102 -2.54 -15.10 -15.19
C ASN A 102 -3.59 -15.80 -16.07
N TYR A 103 -4.77 -16.13 -15.53
CA TYR A 103 -5.87 -16.66 -16.33
C TYR A 103 -6.41 -15.63 -17.34
N PHE A 104 -6.52 -14.36 -16.95
CA PHE A 104 -6.87 -13.28 -17.88
C PHE A 104 -5.87 -13.15 -19.03
N ARG A 105 -4.55 -13.20 -18.74
CA ARG A 105 -3.49 -13.16 -19.76
C ARG A 105 -3.56 -14.36 -20.70
N ALA A 106 -3.79 -15.57 -20.17
CA ALA A 106 -3.96 -16.76 -21.00
C ALA A 106 -5.18 -16.66 -21.91
N GLY A 107 -6.30 -16.14 -21.41
CA GLY A 107 -7.51 -15.89 -22.21
C GLY A 107 -7.28 -14.88 -23.34
N LEU A 108 -6.61 -13.77 -23.05
CA LEU A 108 -6.21 -12.77 -24.06
C LEU A 108 -5.30 -13.36 -25.13
N LEU A 109 -4.34 -14.20 -24.74
CA LEU A 109 -3.45 -14.89 -25.68
C LEU A 109 -4.23 -15.80 -26.63
N CYS A 110 -5.18 -16.59 -26.12
CA CYS A 110 -6.03 -17.45 -26.96
C CYS A 110 -6.86 -16.64 -27.96
N ILE A 111 -7.45 -15.51 -27.52
CA ILE A 111 -8.20 -14.62 -28.42
C ILE A 111 -7.29 -14.03 -29.50
N LEU A 112 -6.07 -13.60 -29.13
CA LEU A 112 -5.08 -13.12 -30.09
C LEU A 112 -4.69 -14.20 -31.10
N ILE A 113 -4.49 -15.44 -30.66
CA ILE A 113 -4.19 -16.57 -31.55
C ILE A 113 -5.33 -16.78 -32.56
N VAL A 114 -6.60 -16.75 -32.13
CA VAL A 114 -7.75 -16.90 -33.02
C VAL A 114 -7.85 -15.74 -34.02
N ILE A 115 -7.60 -14.51 -33.57
CA ILE A 115 -7.58 -13.34 -34.45
C ILE A 115 -6.44 -13.46 -35.47
N LEU A 116 -5.25 -13.87 -35.04
CA LEU A 116 -4.10 -14.05 -35.91
C LEU A 116 -4.32 -15.19 -36.91
N ASP A 117 -4.88 -16.32 -36.48
CA ASP A 117 -5.23 -17.44 -37.36
C ASP A 117 -6.24 -17.02 -38.44
N ASN A 118 -7.28 -16.27 -38.06
CA ASN A 118 -8.26 -15.72 -38.99
C ASN A 118 -7.64 -14.71 -39.97
N GLN A 119 -6.75 -13.84 -39.48
CA GLN A 119 -6.00 -12.90 -40.32
C GLN A 119 -5.03 -13.64 -41.27
N PHE A 120 -4.40 -14.72 -40.83
CA PHE A 120 -3.45 -15.50 -41.63
C PHE A 120 -4.14 -16.35 -42.69
N SER A 121 -5.36 -16.84 -42.41
CA SER A 121 -6.23 -17.46 -43.43
C SER A 121 -6.58 -16.46 -44.54
N LEU A 122 -6.92 -15.22 -44.17
CA LEU A 122 -7.16 -14.11 -45.11
C LEU A 122 -5.89 -13.71 -45.88
N LEU A 123 -4.73 -13.68 -45.19
CA LEU A 123 -3.42 -13.37 -45.76
C LEU A 123 -3.02 -14.43 -46.79
N SER A 124 -3.27 -15.72 -46.52
CA SER A 124 -3.01 -16.82 -47.45
C SER A 124 -3.89 -16.76 -48.70
N TYR A 125 -5.09 -16.17 -48.60
CA TYR A 125 -5.99 -15.94 -49.71
C TYR A 125 -5.58 -14.72 -50.56
N ILE A 126 -5.08 -13.65 -49.93
CA ILE A 126 -4.63 -12.42 -50.61
C ILE A 126 -3.22 -12.56 -51.20
N PHE A 127 -2.30 -13.26 -50.54
CA PHE A 127 -0.86 -13.33 -50.89
C PHE A 127 -0.42 -14.64 -51.53
N LYS A 128 -1.35 -15.46 -52.03
CA LYS A 128 -1.07 -16.82 -52.55
C LYS A 128 0.10 -16.89 -53.55
N ASP A 129 0.34 -15.82 -54.32
CA ASP A 129 1.41 -15.76 -55.32
C ASP A 129 2.61 -14.85 -54.93
N ASN A 130 2.53 -14.06 -53.85
CA ASN A 130 3.51 -12.99 -53.54
C ASN A 130 4.03 -13.02 -52.08
N ILE A 131 4.07 -14.19 -51.44
CA ILE A 131 4.64 -14.36 -50.08
C ILE A 131 6.08 -13.79 -49.96
N PRO A 132 6.99 -14.01 -50.92
CA PRO A 132 8.36 -13.47 -50.83
C PRO A 132 8.38 -11.93 -50.75
N ASP A 133 7.63 -11.25 -51.62
CA ASP A 133 7.59 -9.78 -51.67
C ASP A 133 7.00 -9.17 -50.39
N PHE A 134 6.04 -9.84 -49.76
CA PHE A 134 5.49 -9.42 -48.47
C PHE A 134 6.49 -9.59 -47.33
N ILE A 135 7.21 -10.72 -47.29
CA ILE A 135 8.23 -10.98 -46.29
C ILE A 135 9.36 -9.95 -46.41
N ASP A 136 9.78 -9.62 -47.63
CA ASP A 136 10.79 -8.60 -47.89
C ASP A 136 10.31 -7.21 -47.40
N GLY A 137 9.06 -6.84 -47.70
CA GLY A 137 8.46 -5.60 -47.20
C GLY A 137 8.37 -5.54 -45.67
N ALA A 138 7.98 -6.64 -45.02
CA ALA A 138 7.88 -6.72 -43.56
C ALA A 138 9.25 -6.64 -42.87
N LEU A 139 10.26 -7.31 -43.43
CA LEU A 139 11.64 -7.25 -42.94
C LEU A 139 12.23 -5.84 -43.09
N CYS A 140 12.01 -5.18 -44.23
CA CYS A 140 12.40 -3.78 -44.41
C CYS A 140 11.71 -2.85 -43.41
N GLY A 141 10.41 -3.04 -43.18
CA GLY A 141 9.64 -2.25 -42.20
C GLY A 141 10.15 -2.42 -40.77
N LEU A 142 10.46 -3.65 -40.35
CA LEU A 142 11.05 -3.93 -39.05
C LEU A 142 12.46 -3.33 -38.91
N GLY A 143 13.28 -3.39 -39.97
CA GLY A 143 14.60 -2.76 -40.00
C GLY A 143 14.53 -1.25 -39.75
N LEU A 144 13.66 -0.55 -40.48
CA LEU A 144 13.45 0.89 -40.29
C LEU A 144 12.96 1.22 -38.87
N LEU A 145 12.05 0.42 -38.31
CA LEU A 145 11.57 0.61 -36.94
C LEU A 145 12.73 0.55 -35.93
N PHE A 146 13.62 -0.43 -36.06
CA PHE A 146 14.78 -0.56 -35.18
C PHE A 146 15.77 0.61 -35.32
N GLU A 147 15.96 1.12 -36.54
CA GLU A 147 16.76 2.34 -36.77
C GLU A 147 16.17 3.56 -36.07
N PHE A 148 14.85 3.76 -36.16
CA PHE A 148 14.15 4.84 -35.45
C PHE A 148 14.25 4.72 -33.93
N ILE A 149 14.10 3.50 -33.39
CA ILE A 149 14.26 3.25 -31.95
C ILE A 149 15.70 3.57 -31.52
N GLY A 150 16.70 3.15 -32.31
CA GLY A 150 18.11 3.46 -32.05
C GLY A 150 18.39 4.96 -32.06
N PHE A 151 17.87 5.68 -33.05
CA PHE A 151 18.02 7.14 -33.16
C PHE A 151 17.35 7.87 -32.00
N TYR A 152 16.14 7.47 -31.63
CA TYR A 152 15.42 8.05 -30.50
C TYR A 152 16.19 7.86 -29.18
N ASN A 153 16.65 6.64 -28.90
CA ASN A 153 17.42 6.33 -27.70
C ASN A 153 18.75 7.08 -27.66
N ASN A 154 19.49 7.12 -28.78
CA ASN A 154 20.78 7.82 -28.87
C ASN A 154 20.63 9.34 -28.66
N ASN A 155 19.62 9.96 -29.24
CA ASN A 155 19.34 11.38 -29.03
C ASN A 155 18.89 11.70 -27.61
N HIS A 156 18.15 10.79 -26.96
CA HIS A 156 17.72 10.97 -25.59
C HIS A 156 18.91 10.88 -24.61
N ASP A 157 19.82 9.93 -24.81
CA ASP A 157 21.04 9.79 -24.01
C ASP A 157 21.98 11.01 -24.13
N MET A 158 22.14 11.55 -25.34
CA MET A 158 22.90 12.79 -25.57
C MET A 158 22.31 13.97 -24.79
N THR A 159 20.97 14.07 -24.76
CA THR A 159 20.25 15.12 -24.02
C THR A 159 20.47 14.98 -22.51
N PHE A 160 20.44 13.77 -21.96
CA PHE A 160 20.71 13.52 -20.54
C PHE A 160 22.15 13.86 -20.16
N LYS A 161 23.13 13.48 -21.00
CA LYS A 161 24.54 13.77 -20.77
C LYS A 161 24.80 15.28 -20.72
N GLN A 162 24.18 16.04 -21.63
CA GLN A 162 24.26 17.50 -21.66
C GLN A 162 23.62 18.16 -20.43
N LYS A 163 22.42 17.72 -20.02
CA LYS A 163 21.78 18.19 -18.78
C LYS A 163 22.65 17.90 -17.55
N LYS A 164 23.20 16.70 -17.43
CA LYS A 164 24.10 16.32 -16.33
C LYS A 164 25.37 17.18 -16.28
N LEU A 165 25.99 17.46 -17.44
CA LEU A 165 27.15 18.35 -17.55
C LEU A 165 26.84 19.81 -17.14
N SER A 166 25.65 20.32 -17.49
CA SER A 166 25.22 21.66 -17.10
C SER A 166 24.99 21.81 -15.59
N LEU A 167 24.46 20.76 -14.93
CA LEU A 167 24.25 20.74 -13.48
C LEU A 167 25.59 20.71 -12.72
N ILE A 168 26.57 19.95 -13.21
CA ILE A 168 27.92 19.89 -12.61
C ILE A 168 28.64 21.24 -12.75
N LYS A 169 28.49 21.93 -13.88
CA LYS A 169 29.08 23.28 -14.07
C LYS A 169 28.42 24.36 -13.22
N LYS A 170 27.14 24.20 -12.84
CA LYS A 170 26.41 25.18 -12.01
C LYS A 170 26.72 25.07 -10.51
N ASN A 171 27.31 23.94 -10.09
CA ASN A 171 27.69 23.65 -8.70
C ASN A 171 29.21 23.80 -8.43
N LYS A 172 29.94 24.48 -9.32
CA LYS A 172 31.31 24.96 -9.12
C LYS A 172 31.32 26.48 -9.22
#